data_AF-A0A1W6BUS2-F1
#
_entry.id   AF-A0A1W6BUS2-F1
#
_cell.length_a   1.000
_cell.length_b   1.000
_cell.length_c   1.000
_cell.angle_alpha   90.00
_cell.angle_beta   90.00
_cell.angle_gamma   90.00
#
_symmetry.space_group_name_H-M   'P 1'
#
loop_
_entity.id
_entity.type
_entity.pdbx_description
1 polymer ?
#
loop_
_entity_poly.entity_id
_entity_poly.type
_entity_poly.pdbx_seq_one_letter_code
_entity_poly.pdbx_strand_id
1 'polypeptide(L)'
;MKNLEENLKILDFHFEDFRILNLEKLTKKKSYLCGFNHKALVFVYRAKTRFLSKDALFLEKLLEQIFEEKLLIESQISEKYFIYKAALCSKAKKFLEEKGFKVYALM
;
A
#
# COMPACT_ATOMS: atom_id res chain seq x y z
N MET A 1 14.57 0.07 4.67
CA MET A 1 14.32 -1.33 5.07
C MET A 1 13.69 -1.42 6.45
N LYS A 2 14.32 -0.94 7.54
CA LYS A 2 13.75 -0.91 8.92
C LYS A 2 12.26 -0.55 9.06
N ASN A 3 11.77 0.45 8.32
CA ASN A 3 10.38 0.92 8.45
C ASN A 3 9.31 -0.03 7.85
N LEU A 4 9.63 -0.92 6.90
CA LEU A 4 8.61 -1.82 6.33
C LEU A 4 8.50 -3.10 7.16
N GLU A 5 9.62 -3.62 7.66
CA GLU A 5 9.69 -4.73 8.62
C GLU A 5 8.79 -4.49 9.84
N GLU A 6 8.90 -3.32 10.46
CA GLU A 6 8.07 -2.94 11.60
C GLU A 6 6.57 -2.90 11.26
N ASN A 7 6.23 -2.49 10.03
CA ASN A 7 4.83 -2.40 9.61
C ASN A 7 4.23 -3.75 9.23
N LEU A 8 5.03 -4.67 8.68
CA LEU A 8 4.56 -6.02 8.31
C LEU A 8 4.37 -6.93 9.52
N LYS A 9 5.12 -6.70 10.62
CA LYS A 9 4.90 -7.40 11.91
C LYS A 9 3.48 -7.23 12.45
N ILE A 10 2.82 -6.09 12.19
CA ILE A 10 1.43 -5.84 12.62
C ILE A 10 0.44 -6.77 11.91
N LEU A 11 0.78 -7.21 10.71
CA LEU A 11 -0.05 -8.09 9.90
C LEU A 11 0.29 -9.57 10.10
N ASP A 12 1.14 -9.90 11.10
CA ASP A 12 1.71 -11.23 11.32
C ASP A 12 2.40 -11.81 10.07
N PHE A 13 2.87 -10.92 9.18
CA PHE A 13 3.60 -11.32 7.99
C PHE A 13 5.09 -11.41 8.28
N HIS A 14 5.68 -12.55 7.88
CA HIS A 14 7.12 -12.69 7.80
C HIS A 14 7.64 -11.75 6.71
N PHE A 15 8.34 -10.69 7.12
CA PHE A 15 8.87 -9.67 6.21
C PHE A 15 9.80 -10.25 5.14
N GLU A 16 10.48 -11.35 5.44
CA GLU A 16 11.43 -12.03 4.55
C GLU A 16 10.80 -12.44 3.21
N ASP A 17 9.47 -12.62 3.18
CA ASP A 17 8.73 -12.98 1.96
C ASP A 17 8.42 -11.78 1.06
N PHE A 18 8.55 -10.56 1.58
CA PHE A 18 8.16 -9.34 0.87
C PHE A 18 9.34 -8.66 0.19
N ARG A 19 9.19 -8.44 -1.12
CA ARG A 19 10.08 -7.60 -1.92
C ARG A 19 9.55 -6.18 -1.96
N ILE A 20 10.45 -5.21 -1.92
CA ILE A 20 10.11 -3.79 -2.08
C ILE A 20 10.01 -3.48 -3.57
N LEU A 21 8.90 -2.89 -3.98
CA LEU A 21 8.74 -2.36 -5.33
C LEU A 21 9.26 -0.92 -5.38
N ASN A 22 10.16 -0.62 -6.33
CA ASN A 22 10.61 0.75 -6.55
C ASN A 22 9.54 1.54 -7.33
N LEU A 23 8.98 2.57 -6.70
CA LEU A 23 7.93 3.42 -7.26
C LEU A 23 8.45 4.69 -7.96
N GLU A 24 9.76 4.95 -7.97
CA GLU A 24 10.33 6.21 -8.47
C GLU A 24 10.02 6.50 -9.94
N LYS A 25 9.82 5.45 -10.74
CA LYS A 25 9.40 5.58 -12.14
C LYS A 25 7.92 5.93 -12.31
N LEU A 26 7.09 5.63 -11.32
CA LEU A 26 5.64 5.85 -11.35
C LEU A 26 5.23 7.15 -10.66
N THR A 27 5.92 7.52 -9.58
CA THR A 27 5.59 8.73 -8.82
C THR A 27 6.78 9.36 -8.11
N LYS A 28 6.78 10.70 -8.03
CA LYS A 28 7.72 11.47 -7.20
C LYS A 28 7.31 11.51 -5.72
N LYS A 29 6.12 11.03 -5.36
CA LYS A 29 5.62 11.04 -3.99
C LYS A 29 6.35 10.01 -3.14
N LYS A 30 7.15 10.48 -2.19
CA LYS A 30 7.87 9.64 -1.20
C LYS A 30 7.01 9.17 -0.02
N SER A 31 5.73 9.55 0.00
CA SER A 31 4.77 9.21 1.06
C SER A 31 4.31 7.76 1.03
N TYR A 32 4.58 7.03 -0.06
CA TYR A 32 4.16 5.65 -0.26
C TYR A 32 5.36 4.73 -0.31
N LEU A 33 5.22 3.57 0.33
CA LEU A 33 6.10 2.44 0.16
C LEU A 33 5.25 1.24 -0.27
N CYS A 34 5.71 0.49 -1.27
CA CYS A 34 5.02 -0.67 -1.78
C CYS A 34 5.89 -1.90 -1.57
N GLY A 35 5.33 -2.92 -0.92
CA GLY A 35 5.91 -4.24 -0.78
C GLY A 35 4.98 -5.27 -1.38
N PHE A 36 5.51 -6.35 -1.92
CA PHE A 36 4.71 -7.46 -2.43
C PHE A 36 5.40 -8.79 -2.21
N ASN A 37 4.62 -9.86 -2.19
CA ASN A 37 5.11 -11.22 -2.30
C ASN A 37 4.32 -11.97 -3.40
N HIS A 38 4.38 -13.29 -3.40
CA HIS A 38 3.73 -14.14 -4.40
C HIS A 38 2.18 -14.10 -4.38
N LYS A 39 1.55 -13.49 -3.36
CA LYS A 39 0.08 -13.44 -3.19
C LYS A 39 -0.47 -12.10 -2.70
N ALA A 40 0.35 -11.32 -2.00
CA ALA A 40 -0.09 -10.13 -1.29
C ALA A 40 0.66 -8.90 -1.75
N LEU A 41 -0.07 -7.79 -1.81
CA LEU A 41 0.44 -6.45 -2.04
C LEU A 41 0.17 -5.60 -0.80
N VAL A 42 1.18 -4.86 -0.34
CA VAL A 42 1.09 -3.98 0.82
C VAL A 42 1.53 -2.58 0.42
N PHE A 43 0.64 -1.62 0.60
CA PHE A 43 0.99 -0.20 0.58
C PHE A 43 1.09 0.34 1.99
N VAL A 44 2.16 1.08 2.26
CA VAL A 44 2.34 1.84 3.49
C VAL A 44 2.33 3.32 3.19
N TYR A 45 1.40 4.05 3.80
CA TYR A 45 1.38 5.50 3.80
C TYR A 45 2.15 6.07 5.00
N ARG A 46 3.28 6.73 4.71
CA ARG A 46 4.28 7.18 5.69
C ARG A 46 4.24 8.67 5.99
N ALA A 47 3.44 9.45 5.27
CA ALA A 47 3.32 10.88 5.56
C ALA A 47 2.53 11.09 6.87
N LYS A 48 2.87 12.17 7.58
CA LYS A 48 2.22 12.54 8.85
C LYS A 48 0.88 13.24 8.66
N THR A 49 0.61 13.72 7.45
CA THR A 49 -0.63 14.43 7.10
C THR A 49 -1.80 13.47 6.97
N ARG A 50 -3.01 13.92 7.33
CA ARG A 50 -4.25 13.15 7.18
C ARG A 50 -4.39 12.59 5.77
N PHE A 51 -4.70 11.30 5.66
CA PHE A 51 -5.00 10.63 4.40
C PHE A 51 -6.45 10.91 3.99
N LEU A 52 -6.63 11.54 2.82
CA LEU A 52 -7.91 12.02 2.32
C LEU A 52 -8.37 11.21 1.09
N SER A 53 -9.61 11.43 0.64
CA SER A 53 -10.17 10.73 -0.52
C SER A 53 -9.34 10.91 -1.80
N LYS A 54 -8.72 12.09 -1.99
CA LYS A 54 -7.79 12.33 -3.11
C LYS A 54 -6.55 11.44 -3.06
N ASP A 55 -6.11 11.07 -1.85
CA ASP A 55 -4.94 10.20 -1.66
C ASP A 55 -5.33 8.74 -1.94
N ALA A 56 -6.56 8.34 -1.59
CA ALA A 56 -7.11 7.03 -1.94
C ALA A 56 -7.26 6.84 -3.46
N LEU A 57 -7.81 7.84 -4.15
CA LEU A 57 -7.90 7.85 -5.63
C LEU A 57 -6.52 7.83 -6.28
N PHE A 58 -5.55 8.54 -5.70
CA PHE A 58 -4.17 8.48 -6.17
C PHE A 58 -3.57 7.07 -5.99
N LEU A 59 -3.82 6.42 -4.85
CA LEU A 59 -3.31 5.08 -4.58
C LEU A 59 -3.88 4.04 -5.56
N GLU A 60 -5.17 4.12 -5.89
CA GLU A 60 -5.80 3.28 -6.90
C GLU A 60 -5.11 3.44 -8.26
N LYS A 61 -4.96 4.67 -8.74
CA LYS A 61 -4.26 4.95 -10.00
C LYS A 61 -2.82 4.45 -10.00
N LEU A 62 -2.12 4.59 -8.87
CA LEU A 62 -0.77 4.07 -8.74
C LEU A 62 -0.75 2.54 -8.85
N LEU A 63 -1.75 1.84 -8.30
CA LEU A 63 -1.88 0.40 -8.43
C LEU A 63 -2.17 -0.02 -9.88
N GLU A 64 -3.07 0.68 -10.58
CA GLU A 64 -3.34 0.45 -12.00
C GLU A 64 -2.06 0.58 -12.82
N GLN A 65 -1.28 1.64 -12.61
CA GLN A 65 0.02 1.83 -13.27
C GLN A 65 1.03 0.72 -13.00
N ILE A 66 1.07 0.18 -11.78
CA ILE A 66 1.95 -0.96 -11.43
C ILE A 66 1.62 -2.18 -12.30
N PHE A 67 0.34 -2.43 -12.56
CA PHE A 67 -0.10 -3.54 -13.39
C PHE A 67 0.09 -3.28 -14.88
N GLU A 68 -0.22 -2.07 -15.36
CA GLU A 68 -0.01 -1.66 -16.75
C GLU A 68 1.47 -1.74 -17.18
N GLU A 69 2.38 -1.29 -16.32
CA GLU A 69 3.84 -1.35 -16.52
C GLU A 69 4.42 -2.75 -16.27
N LYS A 70 3.56 -3.76 -16.01
CA LYS A 70 3.93 -5.16 -15.76
C LYS A 70 4.96 -5.34 -14.64
N LEU A 71 4.96 -4.42 -13.68
CA LEU A 71 5.81 -4.53 -12.49
C LEU A 71 5.29 -5.62 -11.55
N LEU A 72 3.98 -5.89 -11.60
CA LEU A 72 3.31 -7.01 -10.96
C LEU A 72 2.23 -7.55 -11.89
N ILE A 73 1.90 -8.83 -11.73
CA ILE A 73 0.79 -9.48 -12.45
C ILE A 73 -0.42 -9.46 -11.53
N GLU A 74 -1.49 -8.77 -11.94
CA GLU A 74 -2.69 -8.59 -11.11
C GLU A 74 -3.29 -9.93 -10.65
N SER A 75 -3.34 -10.93 -11.53
CA SER A 75 -3.90 -12.26 -11.21
C SER A 75 -3.12 -13.04 -10.15
N GLN A 76 -1.89 -12.62 -9.81
CA GLN A 76 -1.11 -13.20 -8.72
C GLN A 76 -1.45 -12.56 -7.37
N ILE A 77 -2.09 -11.39 -7.34
CA ILE A 77 -2.40 -10.67 -6.11
C ILE A 77 -3.79 -11.06 -5.63
N SER A 78 -3.85 -11.92 -4.62
CA SER A 78 -5.10 -12.30 -3.93
C SER A 78 -5.45 -11.37 -2.79
N GLU A 79 -4.47 -10.64 -2.24
CA GLU A 79 -4.63 -9.85 -1.02
C GLU A 79 -4.02 -8.45 -1.16
N LYS A 80 -4.78 -7.42 -0.80
CA LYS A 80 -4.34 -6.02 -0.85
C LYS A 80 -4.42 -5.42 0.55
N TYR A 81 -3.32 -4.88 1.03
CA TYR A 81 -3.19 -4.28 2.34
C TYR A 81 -2.83 -2.81 2.23
N PHE A 82 -3.49 -1.98 3.03
CA PHE A 82 -3.13 -0.58 3.19
C PHE A 82 -2.86 -0.29 4.65
N ILE A 83 -1.63 0.12 4.96
CA ILE A 83 -1.19 0.46 6.30
C ILE A 83 -0.90 1.96 6.36
N TYR A 84 -1.38 2.63 7.41
CA TYR A 84 -1.22 4.07 7.55
C TYR A 84 -0.78 4.48 8.95
N LYS A 85 0.01 5.55 9.06
CA LYS A 85 0.48 6.11 10.36
C LYS A 85 -0.16 7.47 10.72
N ALA A 86 -1.03 8.00 9.87
CA ALA A 86 -1.67 9.31 10.07
C ALA A 86 -3.18 9.16 10.29
N ALA A 87 -3.88 10.25 10.60
CA ALA A 87 -5.34 10.23 10.61
C ALA A 87 -5.87 9.80 9.22
N LEU A 88 -6.82 8.88 9.17
CA LEU A 88 -7.47 8.42 7.94
C LEU A 88 -8.89 8.95 7.87
N CYS A 89 -9.28 9.61 6.77
CA CYS A 89 -10.66 10.05 6.61
C CYS A 89 -11.59 8.87 6.29
N SER A 90 -12.81 8.88 6.85
CA SER A 90 -13.77 7.77 6.71
C SER A 90 -14.14 7.48 5.26
N LYS A 91 -14.28 8.51 4.43
CA LYS A 91 -14.54 8.36 2.98
C LYS A 91 -13.39 7.67 2.25
N ALA A 92 -12.14 7.98 2.60
CA ALA A 92 -10.98 7.32 2.01
C ALA A 92 -10.87 5.86 2.46
N LYS A 93 -11.11 5.59 3.75
CA LYS A 93 -11.16 4.22 4.27
C LYS A 93 -12.18 3.37 3.50
N LYS A 94 -13.42 3.84 3.43
CA LYS A 94 -14.51 3.15 2.73
C LYS A 94 -14.17 2.87 1.28
N PHE A 95 -13.63 3.87 0.58
CA PHE A 95 -13.20 3.72 -0.82
C PHE A 95 -12.13 2.62 -0.99
N LEU A 96 -11.13 2.58 -0.11
CA LEU A 96 -10.09 1.55 -0.16
C LEU A 96 -10.67 0.15 0.10
N GLU A 97 -11.55 0.02 1.10
CA GLU A 97 -12.22 -1.24 1.42
C GLU A 97 -13.10 -1.74 0.26
N GLU A 98 -13.84 -0.84 -0.41
CA GLU A 98 -14.62 -1.14 -1.63
C GLU A 98 -13.73 -1.63 -2.78
N LYS A 99 -12.46 -1.22 -2.82
CA LYS A 99 -11.45 -1.66 -3.79
C LYS A 99 -10.70 -2.93 -3.36
N GLY A 100 -11.14 -3.56 -2.26
CA GLY A 100 -10.61 -4.82 -1.75
C GLY A 100 -9.38 -4.67 -0.86
N PHE A 101 -9.06 -3.46 -0.39
CA PHE A 101 -7.98 -3.29 0.58
C PHE A 101 -8.43 -3.63 2.00
N LYS A 102 -7.62 -4.42 2.69
CA LYS A 102 -7.64 -4.54 4.14
C LYS A 102 -6.84 -3.38 4.75
N VAL A 103 -7.50 -2.55 5.57
CA VAL A 103 -6.96 -1.26 6.02
C VAL A 103 -6.55 -1.32 7.50
N TYR A 104 -5.28 -1.01 7.80
CA TYR A 104 -4.69 -1.13 9.14
C TYR A 104 -3.99 0.16 9.59
N ALA A 105 -4.23 0.55 10.84
CA ALA A 105 -3.51 1.66 11.48
C ALA A 105 -2.21 1.15 12.11
N LEU A 106 -1.11 1.88 11.89
CA LEU A 106 0.08 1.84 12.73
C LEU A 106 -0.12 2.80 13.90
N MET A 107 -0.24 2.24 15.11
CA MET A 107 -0.13 3.01 16.35
C MET A 107 1.32 3.41 16.61
#